data_AF-A0A1B6G268-F1
#
_entry.id   AF-A0A1B6G268-F1
#
_cell.length_a   1.000
_cell.length_b   1.000
_cell.length_c   1.000
_cell.angle_alpha   90.00
_cell.angle_beta   90.00
_cell.angle_gamma   90.00
#
_symmetry.space_group_name_H-M   'P 1'
#
loop_
_entity.id
_entity.type
_entity.pdbx_description
1 polymer ?
#
loop_
_entity_poly.entity_id
_entity_poly.type
_entity_poly.pdbx_seq_one_letter_code
_entity_poly.pdbx_strand_id
1 'polypeptide(L)'
;LTTWCALLLLITCARSLDESKVHSEQFWQDINAAQDRWRAGRNFLPGSFVKNMLSVLPARHERLPQRTVVVNTNLPNSFDARVLWKRCKGVGKVRDQGNCASAWAMVA
;
A
#
# COMPACT_ATOMS: atom_id res chain seq x y z
N LEU A 1 -44.47 21.43 -0.45
CA LEU A 1 -44.01 20.02 -0.42
C LEU A 1 -42.79 19.77 -1.31
N THR A 2 -42.68 20.39 -2.49
CA THR A 2 -41.59 20.15 -3.45
C THR A 2 -40.19 20.58 -2.98
N THR A 3 -40.09 21.70 -2.25
CA THR A 3 -38.82 22.23 -1.73
C THR A 3 -38.22 21.38 -0.62
N TRP A 4 -39.06 20.83 0.27
CA TRP A 4 -38.63 19.95 1.35
C TRP A 4 -38.16 18.59 0.84
N CYS A 5 -38.83 18.03 -0.17
CA CYS A 5 -38.38 16.83 -0.85
C CYS A 5 -37.04 17.06 -1.57
N ALA A 6 -36.85 18.21 -2.22
CA ALA A 6 -35.59 18.56 -2.86
C ALA A 6 -34.45 18.72 -1.83
N LEU A 7 -34.72 19.34 -0.67
CA LEU A 7 -33.73 19.49 0.40
C LEU A 7 -33.34 18.14 1.01
N LEU A 8 -34.32 17.26 1.25
CA LEU A 8 -34.08 15.89 1.74
C LEU A 8 -33.28 15.06 0.74
N LEU A 9 -33.59 15.17 -0.56
CA LEU A 9 -32.85 14.52 -1.64
C LEU A 9 -31.41 15.05 -1.77
N LEU A 10 -31.18 16.35 -1.56
CA LEU A 10 -29.83 16.93 -1.56
C LEU A 10 -29.01 16.47 -0.35
N ILE A 11 -29.62 16.38 0.83
CA ILE A 11 -28.96 15.90 2.06
C ILE A 11 -28.62 14.41 1.94
N THR A 12 -29.51 13.58 1.37
CA THR A 12 -29.23 12.16 1.16
C THR A 12 -28.18 11.94 0.07
N CYS A 13 -28.19 12.72 -1.02
CA CYS A 13 -27.12 12.72 -2.03
C CYS A 13 -25.77 13.09 -1.41
N ALA A 14 -25.71 14.14 -0.58
CA ALA A 14 -24.49 14.56 0.08
C ALA A 14 -23.94 13.49 1.05
N ARG A 15 -24.82 12.73 1.73
CA ARG A 15 -24.43 11.60 2.58
C ARG A 15 -24.01 10.35 1.81
N SER A 16 -24.53 10.18 0.59
CA SER A 16 -24.20 9.03 -0.27
C SER A 16 -22.85 9.16 -0.99
N LEU A 17 -22.24 10.36 -0.98
CA LEU A 17 -20.82 10.54 -1.25
C LEU A 17 -20.00 10.05 -0.03
N ASP A 18 -20.16 8.78 0.29
CA ASP A 18 -19.47 8.10 1.39
C ASP A 18 -17.98 7.99 1.03
N GLU A 19 -17.20 8.96 1.48
CA GLU A 19 -15.76 8.94 1.49
C GLU A 19 -15.35 7.72 2.33
N SER A 20 -14.88 6.64 1.68
CA SER A 20 -14.58 5.37 2.38
C SER A 20 -13.81 5.65 3.68
N LYS A 21 -14.26 5.10 4.81
CA LYS A 21 -13.71 5.40 6.16
C LYS A 21 -12.18 5.38 6.23
N VAL A 22 -11.53 4.58 5.39
CA VAL A 22 -10.07 4.45 5.25
C VAL A 22 -9.38 5.77 4.88
N HIS A 23 -10.06 6.72 4.22
CA HIS A 23 -9.50 8.03 3.86
C HIS A 23 -9.71 9.12 4.91
N SER A 24 -10.50 8.84 5.96
CA SER A 24 -10.76 9.80 7.02
C SER A 24 -9.52 10.08 7.88
N GLU A 25 -9.45 11.29 8.42
CA GLU A 25 -8.45 11.68 9.42
C GLU A 25 -8.48 10.74 10.62
N GLN A 26 -9.68 10.47 11.12
CA GLN A 26 -9.91 9.64 12.30
C GLN A 26 -9.28 8.26 12.16
N PHE A 27 -9.39 7.65 10.98
CA PHE A 27 -8.88 6.30 10.75
C PHE A 27 -7.39 6.15 11.05
N TRP A 28 -6.55 7.09 10.58
CA TRP A 28 -5.11 6.99 10.83
C TRP A 28 -4.71 7.56 12.19
N GLN A 29 -5.51 8.43 12.79
CA GLN A 29 -5.33 8.85 14.19
C GLN A 29 -5.58 7.69 15.15
N ASP A 30 -6.60 6.87 14.91
CA ASP A 30 -6.87 5.66 15.72
C ASP A 30 -5.70 4.68 15.67
N ILE A 31 -5.06 4.53 14.50
CA ILE A 31 -3.85 3.70 14.35
C ILE A 31 -2.70 4.28 15.18
N ASN A 32 -2.43 5.59 15.06
CA ASN A 32 -1.38 6.27 15.81
C ASN A 32 -1.64 6.28 17.33
N ALA A 33 -2.90 6.17 17.76
CA ALA A 33 -3.25 6.03 19.18
C ALA A 33 -3.00 4.60 19.69
N ALA A 34 -3.17 3.59 18.83
CA ALA A 34 -2.97 2.19 19.17
C ALA A 34 -1.50 1.75 19.14
N GLN A 35 -0.62 2.47 18.42
CA GLN A 35 0.81 2.16 18.32
C GLN A 35 1.69 3.40 18.08
N ASP A 36 2.99 3.28 18.34
CA ASP A 36 4.00 4.35 18.18
C ASP A 36 5.23 3.99 17.31
N ARG A 37 5.38 2.71 16.91
CA ARG A 37 6.52 2.21 16.11
C ARG A 37 6.65 2.80 14.70
N TRP A 38 5.55 3.30 14.15
CA TRP A 38 5.47 3.99 12.87
C TRP A 38 4.35 5.03 12.92
N ARG A 39 4.31 5.95 11.96
CA ARG A 39 3.29 7.00 11.90
C ARG A 39 2.39 6.80 10.69
N ALA A 40 1.11 6.58 10.94
CA ALA A 40 0.06 6.52 9.93
C ALA A 40 -0.31 7.92 9.44
N GLY A 41 -0.72 8.00 8.17
CA GLY A 41 -1.16 9.22 7.49
C GLY A 41 -1.74 8.91 6.12
N ARG A 42 -2.21 9.95 5.42
CA ARG A 42 -2.85 9.82 4.10
C ARG A 42 -1.82 9.66 2.99
N ASN A 43 -1.79 8.49 2.34
CA ASN A 43 -1.04 8.25 1.11
C ASN A 43 -1.91 8.31 -0.15
N PHE A 44 -3.17 7.90 -0.05
CA PHE A 44 -4.09 7.79 -1.20
C PHE A 44 -5.34 8.65 -1.00
N LEU A 45 -5.78 9.31 -2.07
CA LEU A 45 -7.03 10.08 -2.11
C LEU A 45 -8.25 9.17 -2.31
N PRO A 46 -9.46 9.63 -1.91
CA PRO A 46 -10.70 8.94 -2.25
C PRO A 46 -10.82 8.67 -3.75
N GLY A 47 -11.36 7.51 -4.13
CA GLY A 47 -11.46 7.08 -5.52
C GLY A 47 -10.17 6.53 -6.13
N SER A 48 -9.09 6.40 -5.34
CA SER A 48 -7.86 5.75 -5.76
C SER A 48 -8.02 4.23 -5.95
N PHE A 49 -7.16 3.65 -6.80
CA PHE A 49 -7.23 2.25 -7.20
C PHE A 49 -6.46 1.32 -6.27
N VAL A 50 -6.57 1.52 -4.94
CA VAL A 50 -5.79 0.76 -3.95
C VAL A 50 -6.00 -0.75 -4.10
N LYS A 51 -7.23 -1.19 -4.42
CA LYS A 51 -7.51 -2.61 -4.70
C LYS A 51 -6.68 -3.16 -5.87
N ASN A 52 -6.45 -2.37 -6.92
CA ASN A 52 -5.66 -2.77 -8.08
C ASN A 52 -4.16 -2.81 -7.79
N MET A 53 -3.70 -2.19 -6.69
CA MET A 53 -2.31 -2.27 -6.24
C MET A 53 -1.98 -3.61 -5.56
N LEU A 54 -2.98 -4.38 -5.13
CA LEU A 54 -2.84 -5.62 -4.35
C LEU A 54 -2.89 -6.87 -5.23
N SER A 55 -1.86 -7.10 -6.05
CA SER A 55 -1.93 -8.07 -7.16
C SER A 55 -1.00 -9.28 -7.05
N VAL A 56 -1.05 -10.00 -5.93
CA VAL A 56 -0.34 -11.28 -5.78
C VAL A 56 -1.35 -12.39 -5.53
N LEU A 57 -1.42 -13.34 -6.45
CA LEU A 57 -2.24 -14.53 -6.29
C LEU A 57 -1.54 -15.55 -5.39
N PRO A 58 -2.29 -16.42 -4.67
CA PRO A 58 -1.70 -17.51 -3.91
C PRO A 58 -0.76 -18.34 -4.79
N ALA A 59 0.37 -18.77 -4.20
CA ALA A 59 1.33 -19.60 -4.90
C ALA A 59 0.65 -20.88 -5.43
N ARG A 60 0.91 -21.20 -6.69
CA ARG A 60 0.56 -22.52 -7.24
C ARG A 60 1.50 -23.56 -6.62
N HIS A 61 1.11 -24.83 -6.65
CA HIS A 61 1.83 -25.94 -5.99
C HIS A 61 3.27 -26.15 -6.51
N GLU A 62 3.66 -25.50 -7.60
CA GLU A 62 5.01 -25.52 -8.17
C GLU A 62 5.94 -24.60 -7.38
N ARG A 63 6.93 -25.18 -6.71
CA ARG A 63 8.00 -24.46 -6.03
C ARG A 63 9.31 -24.68 -6.76
N LEU A 64 10.06 -23.60 -6.98
CA LEU A 64 11.44 -23.71 -7.45
C LEU A 64 12.30 -24.43 -6.39
N PRO A 65 13.35 -25.15 -6.81
CA PRO A 65 14.29 -25.75 -5.87
C PRO A 65 14.85 -24.71 -4.90
N GLN A 66 14.83 -25.03 -3.61
CA GLN A 66 15.39 -24.15 -2.58
C GLN A 66 16.92 -24.21 -2.62
N ARG A 67 17.56 -23.03 -2.67
CA ARG A 67 19.02 -22.93 -2.60
C ARG A 67 19.48 -23.01 -1.14
N THR A 68 20.25 -24.04 -0.81
CA THR A 68 20.96 -24.13 0.47
C THR A 68 22.31 -23.41 0.35
N VAL A 69 22.60 -22.52 1.30
CA VAL A 69 23.88 -21.79 1.38
C VAL A 69 24.46 -21.93 2.79
N VAL A 70 25.78 -22.03 2.88
CA VAL A 70 26.48 -21.91 4.16
C VAL A 70 26.42 -20.44 4.57
N VAL A 71 25.73 -20.16 5.67
CA VAL A 71 25.58 -18.80 6.18
C VAL A 71 26.87 -18.40 6.90
N ASN A 72 27.41 -17.23 6.55
CA ASN A 72 28.55 -16.65 7.26
C ASN A 72 28.13 -16.30 8.69
N THR A 73 28.94 -16.67 9.68
CA THR A 73 28.69 -16.36 11.10
C THR A 73 28.82 -14.86 11.42
N ASN A 74 29.53 -14.09 10.58
CA ASN A 74 29.80 -12.67 10.78
C ASN A 74 28.89 -11.78 9.92
N LEU A 75 27.58 -11.80 10.18
CA LEU A 75 26.64 -10.88 9.53
C LEU A 75 26.66 -9.50 10.22
N PRO A 76 26.52 -8.40 9.46
CA PRO A 76 26.46 -7.08 10.05
C PRO A 76 25.12 -6.85 10.77
N ASN A 77 25.12 -5.99 11.80
CA ASN A 77 23.90 -5.60 12.50
C ASN A 77 22.89 -4.86 11.61
N SER A 78 23.35 -4.25 10.51
CA SER A 78 22.50 -3.59 9.52
C SER A 78 23.08 -3.77 8.11
N PHE A 79 22.20 -3.79 7.11
CA PHE A 79 22.58 -3.97 5.71
C PHE A 79 21.71 -3.11 4.81
N ASP A 80 22.33 -2.32 3.94
CA ASP A 80 21.67 -1.56 2.88
C ASP A 80 22.36 -1.81 1.53
N ALA A 81 21.65 -2.49 0.63
CA ALA A 81 22.09 -2.81 -0.71
C ALA A 81 22.53 -1.57 -1.52
N ARG A 82 21.88 -0.41 -1.29
CA ARG A 82 22.18 0.84 -1.98
C ARG A 82 23.52 1.42 -1.54
N VAL A 83 23.90 1.19 -0.29
CA VAL A 83 25.18 1.63 0.28
C VAL A 83 26.33 0.74 -0.18
N LEU A 84 26.11 -0.58 -0.25
CA LEU A 84 27.15 -1.52 -0.67
C LEU A 84 27.37 -1.48 -2.20
N TRP A 85 26.29 -1.48 -2.99
CA TRP A 85 26.36 -1.52 -4.45
C TRP A 85 26.03 -0.16 -5.08
N LYS A 86 26.75 0.90 -4.66
CA LYS A 86 26.50 2.29 -5.09
C LYS A 86 26.50 2.51 -6.60
N ARG A 87 27.26 1.70 -7.36
CA ARG A 87 27.33 1.78 -8.83
C ARG A 87 26.10 1.16 -9.52
N CYS A 88 25.33 0.34 -8.81
CA CYS A 88 24.12 -0.31 -9.32
C CYS A 88 22.89 0.57 -9.10
N LYS A 89 22.71 1.57 -9.98
CA LYS A 89 21.61 2.55 -9.88
C LYS A 89 20.21 1.93 -9.81
N GLY A 90 20.03 0.72 -10.34
CA GLY A 90 18.76 0.00 -10.30
C GLY A 90 18.30 -0.38 -8.89
N VAL A 91 19.23 -0.63 -7.96
CA VAL A 91 18.92 -1.10 -6.58
C VAL A 91 18.14 -0.05 -5.78
N GLY A 92 18.44 1.23 -6.00
CA GLY A 92 17.74 2.34 -5.33
C GLY A 92 16.53 2.87 -6.09
N LYS A 93 16.19 2.31 -7.26
CA LYS A 93 15.13 2.84 -8.12
C LYS A 93 13.76 2.35 -7.67
N VAL A 94 12.96 3.26 -7.13
CA VAL A 94 11.53 3.03 -6.89
C VAL A 94 10.79 3.07 -8.23
N ARG A 95 9.93 2.08 -8.48
CA ARG A 95 9.11 1.98 -9.70
C ARG A 95 7.64 2.13 -9.37
N ASP A 96 6.87 2.62 -10.34
CA ASP A 96 5.43 2.76 -10.25
C ASP A 96 4.73 1.69 -11.11
N GLN A 97 3.81 0.94 -10.52
CA GLN A 97 2.98 -0.05 -11.23
C GLN A 97 1.75 0.58 -11.90
N GLY A 98 1.42 1.83 -11.55
CA GLY A 98 0.24 2.54 -12.03
C GLY A 98 -1.08 1.91 -11.57
N ASN A 99 -2.16 2.21 -12.30
CA ASN A 99 -3.47 1.55 -12.10
C ASN A 99 -3.50 0.18 -12.79
N CYS A 100 -2.53 -0.67 -12.47
CA CYS A 100 -2.40 -2.03 -13.00
C CYS A 100 -2.06 -3.00 -11.87
N ALA A 101 -2.65 -4.19 -11.95
CA ALA A 101 -2.39 -5.32 -11.06
C ALA A 101 -1.08 -6.04 -11.44
N SER A 102 0.01 -5.30 -11.58
CA SER A 102 1.30 -5.75 -12.11
C SER A 102 2.41 -5.84 -11.05
N ALA A 103 2.10 -5.70 -9.76
CA ALA A 103 3.10 -5.74 -8.68
C ALA A 103 3.98 -7.00 -8.75
N TRP A 104 3.38 -8.17 -9.06
CA TRP A 104 4.09 -9.44 -9.21
C TRP A 104 5.19 -9.43 -10.28
N ALA A 105 5.01 -8.65 -11.35
CA ALA A 105 5.98 -8.51 -12.44
C ALA A 105 7.01 -7.41 -12.15
N MET A 106 6.63 -6.40 -11.38
CA MET A 106 7.50 -5.27 -11.03
C MET A 106 8.54 -5.64 -9.97
N VAL A 107 8.25 -6.62 -9.11
CA VAL A 107 9.13 -7.10 -8.03
C VAL A 107 9.95 -8.36 -8.39
N ALA A 108 9.64 -9.00 -9.52
CA ALA A 108 10.40 -10.12 -10.07
C ALA A 108 11.71 -9.63 -10.70
#